data_AF-A0A9E4C6R2-F1
#
_entry.id   AF-A0A9E4C6R2-F1
#
_cell.length_a   1.000
_cell.length_b   1.000
_cell.length_c   1.000
_cell.angle_alpha   90.00
_cell.angle_beta   90.00
_cell.angle_gamma   90.00
#
_symmetry.space_group_name_H-M   'P 1'
#
loop_
_entity.id
_entity.type
_entity.pdbx_description
1 polymer ?
#
loop_
_entity_poly.entity_id
_entity_poly.type
_entity_poly.pdbx_seq_one_letter_code
_entity_poly.pdbx_strand_id
1 'polypeptide(L)' 'MRKTWWGYPRENGDVGARNYLLLLSGTLYANPTCERVARTLRHSVALTHPLGRCQIGPDIQRT' A
#
# COMPACT_ATOMS: atom_id res chain seq x y z
N MET A 1 -23.61 11.33 24.67
CA MET A 1 -23.77 10.80 23.30
C MET A 1 -22.47 10.14 22.88
N ARG A 2 -22.50 8.87 22.45
CA ARG A 2 -21.31 8.15 22.00
C ARG A 2 -20.95 8.66 20.60
N LYS A 3 -19.76 9.25 20.43
CA LYS A 3 -19.29 9.72 19.11
C LYS A 3 -18.99 8.52 18.23
N THR A 4 -19.80 8.30 17.20
CA THR A 4 -19.62 7.23 16.20
C THR A 4 -19.43 7.83 14.81
N TRP A 5 -18.77 7.10 13.91
CA TRP A 5 -18.52 7.50 12.53
C TRP A 5 -18.60 6.28 11.61
N TRP A 6 -18.83 6.51 10.30
CA TRP A 6 -18.93 5.46 9.29
C TRP A 6 -17.55 5.07 8.76
N GLY A 7 -17.12 3.83 8.99
CA GLY A 7 -15.82 3.32 8.54
C GLY A 7 -15.88 1.99 7.80
N TYR A 8 -14.72 1.54 7.33
CA TYR A 8 -14.56 0.28 6.59
C TYR A 8 -14.03 -0.80 7.54
N PRO A 9 -14.87 -1.73 8.01
CA PRO A 9 -14.44 -2.78 8.93
C PRO A 9 -13.51 -3.78 8.22
N ARG A 10 -12.54 -4.31 8.96
CA ARG A 10 -11.59 -5.34 8.53
C ARG A 10 -11.80 -6.62 9.34
N GLU A 11 -11.35 -7.75 8.80
CA GLU A 11 -11.51 -9.07 9.45
C GLU A 11 -10.79 -9.17 10.81
N ASN A 12 -9.72 -8.40 10.99
CA ASN A 12 -8.96 -8.34 12.23
C ASN A 12 -9.60 -7.44 13.33
N GLY A 13 -10.77 -6.85 13.07
CA GLY A 13 -11.49 -5.97 14.01
C GLY A 13 -11.17 -4.48 13.89
N ASP A 14 -10.16 -4.09 13.10
CA ASP A 14 -9.85 -2.69 12.85
C ASP A 14 -10.87 -2.02 11.92
N VAL A 15 -11.00 -0.69 12.03
CA VAL A 15 -11.90 0.11 11.19
C VAL A 15 -11.11 1.22 10.49
N GLY A 16 -11.03 1.12 9.17
CA GLY A 16 -10.31 2.09 8.34
C GLY A 16 -11.17 3.29 7.94
N ALA A 17 -10.57 4.49 7.90
CA ALA A 17 -11.25 5.71 7.47
C ALA A 17 -11.41 5.84 5.96
N ARG A 18 -10.61 5.09 5.19
CA ARG A 18 -10.58 5.10 3.72
C ARG A 18 -10.42 3.69 3.19
N ASN A 19 -11.01 3.42 2.03
CA ASN A 19 -10.87 2.14 1.35
C ASN A 19 -10.06 2.33 0.06
N TYR A 20 -8.75 2.10 0.14
CA TYR A 20 -7.86 2.14 -1.02
C TYR A 20 -7.51 0.73 -1.47
N LEU A 21 -7.35 0.56 -2.79
CA LEU A 21 -6.66 -0.57 -3.38
C LEU A 21 -5.15 -0.34 -3.29
N LEU A 22 -4.45 -1.21 -2.56
CA LEU A 22 -3.00 -1.20 -2.50
C LEU A 22 -2.41 -2.02 -3.65
N LEU A 23 -1.48 -1.42 -4.40
CA LEU A 23 -0.59 -2.12 -5.32
C LEU A 23 0.81 -2.14 -4.70
N LEU A 24 1.23 -3.31 -4.21
CA LEU A 24 2.56 -3.49 -3.65
C LEU A 24 3.49 -4.09 -4.71
N SER A 25 4.56 -3.37 -5.05
CA SER A 25 5.57 -3.90 -5.98
C SER A 25 6.41 -4.97 -5.31
N GLY A 26 6.54 -6.15 -5.92
CA GLY A 26 7.42 -7.21 -5.41
C GLY A 26 8.91 -6.97 -5.66
N THR A 27 9.26 -6.21 -6.71
CA THR A 27 10.65 -5.85 -7.05
C THR A 27 10.71 -4.47 -7.67
N LEU A 28 11.90 -3.85 -7.70
CA LEU A 28 12.07 -2.51 -8.31
C LEU A 28 11.60 -2.44 -9.77
N TYR A 29 11.68 -3.54 -10.53
CA TYR A 29 11.28 -3.59 -11.93
C TYR A 29 9.75 -3.51 -12.10
N ALA A 30 9.01 -3.88 -11.06
CA ALA A 30 7.56 -3.77 -11.05
C ALA A 30 7.08 -2.37 -10.65
N ASN A 31 7.94 -1.49 -10.11
CA ASN A 31 7.54 -0.15 -9.67
C ASN A 31 6.84 0.65 -10.78
N PRO A 32 7.38 0.77 -12.01
CA PRO A 32 6.73 1.55 -13.06
C PRO A 32 5.37 0.96 -13.46
N THR A 33 5.24 -0.37 -13.43
CA THR A 33 3.98 -1.06 -13.70
C THR A 33 2.94 -0.76 -12.62
N CYS A 34 3.29 -0.91 -11.35
CA CYS A 34 2.40 -0.61 -10.22
C CYS A 34 1.97 0.86 -10.22
N GLU A 35 2.88 1.80 -10.43
CA GLU A 35 2.57 3.23 -10.54
C GLU A 35 1.61 3.53 -11.69
N ARG A 36 1.85 2.94 -12.86
CA ARG A 36 1.01 3.18 -14.04
C ARG A 36 -0.39 2.61 -13.86
N VAL A 37 -0.51 1.41 -13.28
CA VAL A 37 -1.83 0.83 -12.95
C VAL A 37 -2.53 1.68 -11.89
N ALA A 38 -1.83 2.16 -10.86
CA ALA A 38 -2.42 3.01 -9.84
C ALA A 38 -2.96 4.34 -10.41
N ARG A 39 -2.33 4.89 -11.47
CA ARG A 39 -2.85 6.07 -12.17
C ARG A 39 -4.13 5.80 -12.97
N THR A 40 -4.41 4.55 -13.33
CA THR A 40 -5.60 4.17 -14.10
C THR A 40 -6.81 3.81 -13.24
N LEU A 41 -6.59 3.37 -11.99
CA LEU A 41 -7.64 2.90 -11.10
C LEU A 41 -7.98 3.95 -10.04
N ARG A 42 -9.28 4.20 -9.83
CA ARG A 42 -9.74 5.10 -8.75
C ARG A 42 -9.40 4.51 -7.39
N HIS A 43 -9.09 5.38 -6.44
CA HIS A 43 -8.79 5.00 -5.06
C HIS A 43 -7.72 3.89 -4.96
N SER A 44 -6.70 3.94 -5.81
CA SER A 44 -5.58 3.02 -5.75
C SER A 44 -4.29 3.75 -5.40
N VAL A 45 -3.40 3.06 -4.68
CA VAL A 45 -2.11 3.59 -4.23
C VAL A 45 -1.05 2.55 -4.55
N ALA A 46 0.01 2.97 -5.24
CA ALA A 46 1.20 2.15 -5.42
C ALA A 46 2.17 2.36 -4.25
N LEU A 47 2.60 1.27 -3.62
CA LEU A 47 3.75 1.25 -2.73
C LEU A 47 4.90 0.54 -3.44
N THR A 48 5.95 1.30 -3.73
CA THR A 48 7.10 0.88 -4.53
C THR A 48 8.26 0.42 -3.67
N HIS A 49 9.02 -0.56 -4.14
CA HIS A 49 10.22 -1.06 -3.48
C HIS A 49 11.48 -0.47 -4.12
N PRO A 50 12.25 0.40 -3.44
CA PRO A 50 13.36 1.12 -4.06
C PRO A 50 14.53 0.22 -4.48
N LEU A 51 14.82 -0.83 -3.70
CA LEU A 51 16.08 -1.58 -3.84
C LEU A 51 15.90 -2.98 -4.46
N GLY A 52 14.69 -3.54 -4.43
CA GLY A 52 14.41 -4.85 -5.00
C GLY A 52 15.41 -5.91 -4.54
N ARG A 53 16.14 -6.52 -5.49
CA ARG A 53 17.15 -7.57 -5.23
C ARG A 53 18.48 -7.02 -4.69
N CYS A 54 18.69 -5.71 -4.74
CA CYS A 54 19.88 -5.04 -4.21
C CYS A 54 19.73 -4.67 -2.72
N GLN A 55 18.63 -5.06 -2.08
CA GLN A 55 18.38 -4.83 -0.66
C GLN A 55 19.41 -5.61 0.18
N ILE A 56 20.13 -4.90 1.05
CA ILE A 56 21.05 -5.48 2.03
C ILE A 56 20.47 -5.43 3.44
N GLY A 57 21.14 -6.07 4.41
CA GLY A 57 20.67 -6.17 5.79
C GLY A 57 20.17 -4.87 6.42
N PRO A 58 20.92 -3.74 6.36
CA PRO A 58 20.44 -2.45 6.87
C PRO A 58 19.17 -1.91 6.20
N ASP A 59 18.90 -2.29 4.95
CA ASP A 59 17.76 -1.76 4.19
C ASP A 59 16.44 -2.41 4.63
N ILE A 60 16.45 -3.65 5.15
CA ILE A 60 15.25 -4.32 5.68
C ILE A 60 14.69 -3.63 6.92
N GLN A 61 15.52 -2.89 7.65
CA GLN A 61 15.08 -2.13 8.83
C GLN A 61 14.45 -0.78 8.45
N ARG A 62 14.70 -0.31 7.23
CA ARG A 62 14.30 1.03 6.75
C ARG A 62 13.19 1.02 5.70
N THR A 63 12.83 -0.16 5.19
CA THR A 63 11.80 -0.36 4.16
C THR A 63 10.64 -1.13 4.77
#